data_AF-A0AAV7RYA4-F1
#
_entry.id   AF-A0AAV7RYA4-F1
#
_cell.length_a   1.000
_cell.length_b   1.000
_cell.length_c   1.000
_cell.angle_alpha   90.00
_cell.angle_beta   90.00
_cell.angle_gamma   90.00
#
_symmetry.space_group_name_H-M   'P 1'
#
loop_
_entity.id
_entity.type
_entity.pdbx_description
1 polymer ?
#
loop_
_entity_poly.entity_id
_entity_poly.type
_entity_poly.pdbx_seq_one_letter_code
_entity_poly.pdbx_strand_id
1 'polypeptide(L)'
;MCSATGRHLVESLAALFRKIRLHFFFKDRPPQDSRGDTNLRNPSTFMPPLTSVPIEVLTFEKAVRHEIQHLEPPRAFQNVSKLERAAIHSLSHISDITLKPADKGGAIVVMDTTYYRQECLRLLSDESYYQHILTDPSSTAYDSRDDNRSKVSRVDHPTRTRTPRTPYFYWLPKIHKGIPPPGRPIADQTADYTLDCAFFHGGVLSRHILSKKM
;
A
#
# COMPACT_ATOMS: atom_id res chain seq x y z
N MET A 1 -14.01 -12.48 -20.55
CA MET A 1 -13.18 -12.31 -19.34
C MET A 1 -12.77 -10.85 -19.26
N CYS A 2 -13.30 -10.08 -18.30
CA CYS A 2 -12.99 -8.64 -18.20
C CYS A 2 -11.60 -8.49 -17.53
N SER A 3 -10.65 -7.89 -18.25
CA SER A 3 -9.31 -7.55 -17.74
C SER A 3 -9.39 -6.79 -16.41
N ALA A 4 -8.42 -6.95 -15.51
CA ALA A 4 -8.38 -6.24 -14.22
C ALA A 4 -8.56 -4.72 -14.37
N THR A 5 -8.07 -4.15 -15.48
CA THR A 5 -8.25 -2.74 -15.87
C THR A 5 -9.72 -2.36 -16.08
N GLY A 6 -10.54 -3.26 -16.63
CA GLY A 6 -11.97 -3.02 -16.88
C GLY A 6 -12.79 -2.89 -15.59
N ARG A 7 -12.44 -3.66 -14.55
CA ARG A 7 -13.11 -3.55 -13.23
C ARG A 7 -12.83 -2.20 -12.57
N HIS A 8 -11.58 -1.74 -12.60
CA HIS A 8 -11.21 -0.44 -12.04
C HIS A 8 -11.90 0.74 -12.75
N LEU A 9 -12.09 0.66 -14.07
CA LEU A 9 -12.80 1.69 -14.81
C LEU A 9 -14.27 1.76 -14.40
N VAL A 10 -14.95 0.61 -14.30
CA VAL A 10 -16.36 0.54 -13.88
C VAL A 10 -16.57 1.08 -12.47
N GLU A 11 -15.70 0.72 -11.52
CA GLU A 11 -15.71 1.23 -10.15
C GLU A 11 -15.48 2.75 -10.11
N SER A 12 -14.51 3.23 -10.90
CA SER A 12 -14.20 4.67 -11.00
C SER A 12 -15.37 5.46 -11.56
N LEU A 13 -16.07 4.93 -12.57
CA LEU A 13 -17.27 5.55 -13.13
C LEU A 13 -18.42 5.57 -12.12
N ALA A 14 -18.64 4.48 -11.41
CA ALA A 14 -19.64 4.44 -10.35
C ALA A 14 -19.36 5.49 -9.27
N ALA A 15 -18.09 5.66 -8.88
CA ALA A 15 -17.66 6.69 -7.94
C ALA A 15 -17.86 8.12 -8.50
N LEU A 16 -17.59 8.33 -9.79
CA LEU A 16 -17.84 9.60 -10.47
C LEU A 16 -19.33 9.96 -10.51
N PHE A 17 -20.17 9.05 -11.01
CA PHE A 17 -21.62 9.26 -11.08
C PHE A 17 -22.22 9.51 -9.70
N ARG A 18 -21.76 8.77 -8.69
CA ARG A 18 -22.08 9.03 -7.29
C ARG A 18 -21.78 10.46 -6.88
N LYS A 19 -20.56 10.94 -7.14
CA LYS A 19 -20.13 12.28 -6.77
C LYS A 19 -20.97 13.36 -7.43
N ILE A 20 -21.29 13.18 -8.72
CA ILE A 20 -22.17 14.10 -9.46
C ILE A 20 -23.57 14.10 -8.86
N ARG A 21 -24.18 12.93 -8.65
CA ARG A 21 -25.53 12.83 -8.05
C ARG A 21 -25.60 13.47 -6.68
N LEU A 22 -24.61 13.24 -5.82
CA LEU A 22 -24.53 13.86 -4.49
C LEU A 22 -24.46 15.39 -4.60
N HIS A 23 -23.65 15.92 -5.52
CA HIS A 23 -23.54 17.36 -5.72
C HIS A 23 -24.90 17.99 -6.05
N PHE A 24 -25.66 17.41 -6.97
CA PHE A 24 -26.98 17.92 -7.33
C PHE A 24 -28.02 17.72 -6.22
N PHE A 25 -28.00 16.58 -5.53
CA PHE A 25 -28.95 16.27 -4.45
C PHE A 25 -28.81 17.20 -3.24
N PHE A 26 -27.58 17.62 -2.92
CA PHE A 26 -27.29 18.52 -1.80
C PHE A 26 -27.10 19.99 -2.21
N LYS A 27 -27.29 20.35 -3.48
CA LYS A 27 -27.02 21.71 -4.00
C LYS A 27 -27.67 22.82 -3.17
N ASP A 28 -28.92 22.61 -2.76
CA ASP A 28 -29.71 23.61 -2.02
C ASP A 28 -29.67 23.39 -0.50
N ARG A 29 -28.84 22.45 -0.01
CA ARG A 29 -28.71 22.14 1.41
C ARG A 29 -27.42 22.77 1.94
N PRO A 30 -27.48 23.61 3.00
CA PRO A 30 -26.28 24.16 3.59
C PRO A 30 -25.41 23.02 4.16
N PRO A 31 -24.07 23.17 4.18
CA PRO A 31 -23.19 22.19 4.80
C PRO A 31 -23.61 21.99 6.26
N GLN A 32 -23.91 20.74 6.66
CA GLN A 32 -24.11 20.44 8.07
C GLN A 32 -22.75 20.35 8.76
N ASP A 33 -22.48 21.34 9.61
CA ASP A 33 -21.35 21.38 10.53
C ASP A 33 -21.44 20.17 11.48
N SER A 34 -20.74 19.09 11.13
CA SER A 34 -20.55 17.94 12.02
C SER A 34 -19.48 18.29 13.05
N ARG A 35 -19.79 19.24 13.95
CA ARG A 35 -18.92 19.60 15.08
C ARG A 35 -18.91 18.45 16.09
N GLY A 36 -18.14 17.40 15.81
CA GLY A 36 -17.96 16.32 16.77
C GLY A 36 -17.33 15.02 16.28
N ASP A 37 -17.21 14.77 14.98
CA ASP A 37 -16.83 13.43 14.54
C ASP A 37 -15.34 13.26 14.30
N THR A 38 -14.78 12.34 15.07
CA THR A 38 -13.49 11.69 14.84
C THR A 38 -13.31 11.37 13.35
N ASN A 39 -12.16 11.71 12.79
CA ASN A 39 -11.78 11.58 11.36
C ASN A 39 -11.85 10.15 10.75
N LEU A 40 -12.44 9.18 11.45
CA LEU A 40 -12.52 7.77 11.09
C LEU A 40 -13.98 7.36 10.85
N ARG A 41 -14.60 7.90 9.79
CA ARG A 41 -15.91 7.44 9.32
C ARG A 41 -15.74 6.50 8.13
N ASN A 42 -16.47 5.40 8.13
CA ASN A 42 -16.57 4.55 6.95
C ASN A 42 -17.12 5.37 5.76
N PRO A 43 -16.59 5.20 4.54
CA PRO A 43 -17.12 5.88 3.37
C PRO A 43 -18.60 5.58 3.19
N SER A 44 -19.42 6.62 3.07
CA SER A 44 -20.85 6.44 2.81
C SER A 44 -21.09 5.80 1.45
N THR A 45 -21.94 4.77 1.43
CA THR A 45 -22.44 4.11 0.22
C THR A 45 -23.72 4.75 -0.32
N PHE A 46 -24.20 5.83 0.31
CA PHE A 46 -25.45 6.49 -0.05
C PHE A 46 -25.46 6.95 -1.52
N MET A 47 -26.51 6.54 -2.23
CA MET A 47 -26.88 6.92 -3.58
C MET A 47 -28.19 7.69 -3.57
N PRO A 48 -28.21 8.96 -4.04
CA PRO A 48 -29.45 9.68 -4.25
C PRO A 48 -30.40 8.88 -5.16
N PRO A 49 -31.70 8.77 -4.80
CA PRO A 49 -32.72 8.19 -5.66
C PRO A 49 -32.76 8.86 -7.04
N LEU A 50 -33.03 8.12 -8.11
CA LEU A 50 -33.03 8.67 -9.47
C LEU A 50 -34.02 9.84 -9.65
N THR A 51 -35.13 9.82 -8.91
CA THR A 51 -36.16 10.88 -8.90
C THR A 51 -35.69 12.19 -8.29
N SER A 52 -34.58 12.16 -7.54
CA SER A 52 -34.06 13.31 -6.79
C SER A 52 -32.90 14.02 -7.49
N VAL A 53 -32.58 13.62 -8.72
CA VAL A 53 -31.48 14.15 -9.52
C VAL A 53 -32.03 14.67 -10.86
N PRO A 54 -31.52 15.77 -11.41
CA PRO A 54 -31.99 16.29 -12.69
C PRO A 54 -31.82 15.29 -13.84
N ILE A 55 -32.72 15.32 -14.81
CA ILE A 55 -32.75 14.40 -15.95
C ILE A 55 -31.50 14.50 -16.82
N GLU A 56 -30.85 15.67 -16.84
CA GLU A 56 -29.62 15.94 -17.56
C GLU A 56 -28.47 15.07 -17.01
N VAL A 57 -28.42 14.88 -15.68
CA VAL A 57 -27.43 14.03 -15.02
C VAL A 57 -27.63 12.56 -15.40
N LEU A 58 -28.89 12.11 -15.44
CA LEU A 58 -29.22 10.74 -15.82
C LEU A 58 -28.93 10.47 -17.30
N THR A 59 -29.20 11.46 -18.15
CA THR A 59 -28.91 11.40 -19.59
C THR A 59 -27.41 11.34 -19.84
N PHE A 60 -26.64 12.19 -19.15
CA PHE A 60 -25.18 12.17 -19.19
C PHE A 60 -24.61 10.82 -18.74
N GLU A 61 -25.09 10.29 -17.59
CA GLU A 61 -24.65 8.98 -17.11
C GLU A 61 -24.92 7.87 -18.13
N LYS A 62 -26.12 7.88 -18.73
CA LYS A 62 -26.48 6.90 -19.76
C LYS A 62 -25.59 7.03 -21.00
N ALA A 63 -25.31 8.25 -21.45
CA ALA A 63 -24.46 8.52 -22.60
C ALA A 63 -23.02 8.04 -22.36
N VAL A 64 -22.43 8.37 -21.21
CA VAL A 64 -21.06 7.94 -20.84
C VAL A 64 -20.97 6.43 -20.72
N ARG A 65 -21.98 5.78 -20.08
CA ARG A 65 -22.01 4.31 -20.01
C ARG A 65 -22.08 3.67 -21.39
N HIS A 66 -22.89 4.22 -22.27
CA HIS A 66 -23.01 3.76 -23.65
C HIS A 66 -21.68 3.93 -24.40
N GLU A 67 -21.06 5.10 -24.33
CA GLU A 67 -19.77 5.36 -24.98
C GLU A 67 -18.70 4.38 -24.51
N ILE A 68 -18.57 4.17 -23.20
CA ILE A 68 -17.56 3.28 -22.61
C ILE A 68 -17.78 1.80 -22.97
N GLN A 69 -19.03 1.37 -23.12
CA GLN A 69 -19.35 0.02 -23.61
C GLN A 69 -18.87 -0.22 -25.05
N HIS A 70 -18.78 0.85 -25.83
CA HIS A 70 -18.36 0.81 -27.24
C HIS A 70 -16.94 1.36 -27.45
N LEU A 71 -16.21 1.69 -26.37
CA LEU A 71 -14.81 2.06 -26.47
C LEU A 71 -13.97 0.83 -26.76
N GLU A 72 -13.30 0.85 -27.91
CA GLU A 72 -12.22 -0.09 -28.19
C GLU A 72 -11.02 0.28 -27.30
N PRO A 73 -10.57 -0.61 -26.39
CA PRO A 73 -9.43 -0.30 -25.53
C PRO A 73 -8.19 -0.04 -26.40
N PRO A 74 -7.41 1.02 -26.13
CA PRO A 74 -6.19 1.25 -26.86
C PRO A 74 -5.29 0.02 -26.73
N ARG A 75 -4.63 -0.36 -27.82
CA ARG A 75 -3.62 -1.43 -27.79
C ARG A 75 -2.60 -1.06 -26.71
N ALA A 76 -2.41 -1.96 -25.75
CA ALA A 76 -1.43 -1.77 -24.70
C ALA A 76 -0.03 -1.66 -25.34
N PHE A 77 0.53 -0.45 -25.35
CA PHE A 77 1.91 -0.24 -25.76
C PHE A 77 2.82 -0.66 -24.63
N GLN A 78 3.77 -1.54 -24.91
CA GLN A 78 4.84 -1.84 -23.97
C GLN A 78 5.77 -0.63 -23.91
N ASN A 79 5.96 -0.07 -22.71
CA ASN A 79 6.87 1.04 -22.44
C ASN A 79 8.36 0.65 -22.46
N VAL A 80 8.64 -0.61 -22.77
CA VAL A 80 9.99 -1.18 -22.91
C VAL A 80 10.07 -1.92 -24.24
N SER A 81 11.16 -1.73 -24.95
CA SER A 81 11.52 -2.46 -26.16
C SER A 81 11.83 -3.93 -25.87
N LYS A 82 11.92 -4.75 -26.92
CA LYS A 82 12.32 -6.16 -26.79
C LYS A 82 13.74 -6.29 -26.23
N LEU A 83 14.64 -5.41 -26.67
CA LEU A 83 16.04 -5.40 -26.23
C LEU A 83 16.15 -5.04 -24.75
N GLU A 84 15.42 -4.00 -24.29
CA GLU A 84 15.41 -3.63 -22.87
C GLU A 84 14.81 -4.73 -21.99
N ARG A 85 13.75 -5.41 -22.44
CA ARG A 85 13.23 -6.59 -21.73
C ARG A 85 14.26 -7.70 -21.60
N ALA A 86 14.98 -8.01 -22.68
CA ALA A 86 16.04 -9.00 -22.65
C ALA A 86 17.16 -8.57 -21.70
N ALA A 87 17.54 -7.29 -21.70
CA ALA A 87 18.54 -6.74 -20.79
C ALA A 87 18.10 -6.82 -19.32
N ILE A 88 16.86 -6.43 -18.99
CA ILE A 88 16.28 -6.54 -17.63
C ILE A 88 16.24 -8.01 -17.20
N HIS A 89 15.84 -8.91 -18.10
CA HIS A 89 15.82 -10.35 -17.83
C HIS A 89 17.23 -10.86 -17.53
N SER A 90 18.23 -10.57 -18.36
CA SER A 90 19.62 -10.95 -18.11
C SER A 90 20.14 -10.37 -16.79
N LEU A 91 19.85 -9.10 -16.50
CA LEU A 91 20.26 -8.43 -15.27
C LEU A 91 19.66 -9.10 -14.02
N SER A 92 18.42 -9.57 -14.09
CA SER A 92 17.76 -10.28 -12.98
C SER A 92 18.36 -11.67 -12.67
N HIS A 93 19.15 -12.24 -13.57
CA HIS A 93 19.81 -13.54 -13.38
C HIS A 93 21.22 -13.43 -12.80
N ILE A 94 21.76 -12.21 -12.65
CA ILE A 94 23.09 -11.99 -12.06
C ILE A 94 22.95 -11.99 -10.54
N SER A 95 23.41 -13.05 -9.85
CA SER A 95 23.31 -13.17 -8.38
C SER A 95 24.26 -12.25 -7.60
N ASP A 96 25.36 -11.84 -8.24
CA ASP A 96 26.44 -11.09 -7.58
C ASP A 96 26.12 -9.60 -7.41
N ILE A 97 25.03 -9.13 -8.05
CA ILE A 97 24.58 -7.74 -7.94
C ILE A 97 23.23 -7.66 -7.25
N THR A 98 23.05 -6.60 -6.48
CA THR A 98 21.79 -6.21 -5.87
C THR A 98 21.35 -4.86 -6.43
N LEU A 99 20.12 -4.81 -6.96
CA LEU A 99 19.48 -3.59 -7.43
C LEU A 99 18.52 -3.06 -6.37
N LYS A 100 18.72 -1.82 -5.93
CA LYS A 100 17.80 -1.14 -5.00
C LYS A 100 17.51 0.29 -5.45
N PRO A 101 16.29 0.80 -5.23
CA PRO A 101 16.04 2.22 -5.42
C PRO A 101 16.85 3.02 -4.41
N ALA A 102 17.33 4.19 -4.83
CA ALA A 102 17.91 5.16 -3.92
C ALA A 102 16.86 5.70 -2.95
N ASP A 103 17.28 6.05 -1.72
CA ASP A 103 16.40 6.68 -0.73
C ASP A 103 15.78 7.99 -1.24
N LYS A 104 16.48 8.71 -2.14
CA LYS A 104 16.03 9.96 -2.76
C LYS A 104 16.46 10.04 -4.21
N GLY A 105 15.67 10.75 -5.02
CA GLY A 105 16.03 11.10 -6.40
C GLY A 105 15.66 10.08 -7.47
N GLY A 106 14.94 9.00 -7.13
CA GLY A 106 14.38 8.05 -8.11
C GLY A 106 15.41 7.19 -8.87
N ALA A 107 16.70 7.30 -8.53
CA ALA A 107 17.75 6.51 -9.14
C ALA A 107 17.69 5.03 -8.69
N ILE A 108 18.19 4.14 -9.54
CA ILE A 108 18.47 2.74 -9.19
C ILE A 108 19.97 2.61 -8.91
N VAL A 109 20.31 1.98 -7.79
CA VAL A 109 21.68 1.73 -7.38
C VAL A 109 22.00 0.26 -7.60
N VAL A 110 23.11 0.01 -8.31
CA VAL A 110 23.70 -1.32 -8.49
C VAL A 110 24.82 -1.47 -7.48
N MET A 111 24.77 -2.53 -6.68
CA MET A 111 25.77 -2.80 -5.63
C MET A 111 26.16 -4.27 -5.65
N ASP A 112 27.36 -4.58 -5.18
CA ASP A 112 27.75 -5.96 -4.90
C ASP A 112 26.83 -6.57 -3.82
N THR A 113 26.35 -7.79 -4.05
CA THR A 113 25.43 -8.49 -3.15
C THR A 113 26.06 -8.79 -1.79
N THR A 114 27.37 -9.04 -1.73
CA THR A 114 28.08 -9.28 -0.47
C THR A 114 28.19 -7.99 0.34
N TYR A 115 28.52 -6.86 -0.29
CA TYR A 115 28.50 -5.55 0.34
C TYR A 115 27.10 -5.21 0.89
N TYR A 116 26.06 -5.44 0.07
CA TYR A 116 24.68 -5.20 0.50
C TYR A 116 24.30 -6.00 1.75
N ARG A 117 24.70 -7.28 1.80
CA ARG A 117 24.47 -8.16 2.95
C ARG A 117 25.26 -7.72 4.19
N GLN A 118 26.52 -7.30 4.03
CA GLN A 118 27.33 -6.80 5.15
C GLN A 118 26.72 -5.54 5.76
N GLU A 119 26.24 -4.60 4.94
CA GLU A 119 25.57 -3.40 5.44
C GLU A 119 24.25 -3.73 6.15
N CYS A 120 23.49 -4.72 5.68
CA CYS A 120 22.32 -5.23 6.42
C CYS A 120 22.72 -5.68 7.83
N LEU A 121 23.77 -6.50 7.95
CA LEU A 121 24.22 -7.02 9.23
C LEU A 121 24.74 -5.90 10.14
N ARG A 122 25.48 -4.92 9.59
CA ARG A 122 25.97 -3.75 10.32
C ARG A 122 24.83 -2.88 10.85
N LEU A 123 23.76 -2.71 10.08
CA LEU A 123 22.57 -1.98 10.53
C LEU A 123 21.81 -2.72 11.63
N LEU A 124 21.74 -4.05 11.54
CA LEU A 124 21.05 -4.90 12.52
C LEU A 124 21.85 -5.12 13.80
N SER A 125 23.17 -4.96 13.76
CA SER A 125 24.03 -5.04 14.95
C SER A 125 23.97 -3.80 15.83
N ASP A 126 23.21 -2.77 15.46
CA ASP A 126 23.04 -1.57 16.28
C ASP A 126 22.12 -1.87 17.47
N GLU A 127 22.73 -2.19 18.61
CA GLU A 127 22.06 -2.51 19.87
C GLU A 127 21.26 -1.34 20.47
N SER A 128 21.47 -0.11 19.97
CA SER A 128 20.65 1.04 20.40
C SER A 128 19.23 0.99 19.82
N TYR A 129 19.03 0.28 18.70
CA TYR A 129 17.73 0.14 18.03
C TYR A 129 17.21 -1.30 17.96
N TYR A 130 18.09 -2.30 17.90
CA TYR A 130 17.72 -3.70 17.72
C TYR A 130 18.20 -4.58 18.87
N GLN A 131 17.39 -5.57 19.24
CA GLN A 131 17.76 -6.57 20.25
C GLN A 131 17.62 -7.96 19.66
N HIS A 132 18.62 -8.82 19.92
CA HIS A 132 18.53 -10.22 19.58
C HIS A 132 17.47 -10.94 20.41
N ILE A 133 16.53 -11.59 19.73
CA ILE A 133 15.52 -12.45 20.34
C ILE A 133 15.86 -13.92 20.08
N LEU A 134 15.72 -14.74 21.12
CA LEU A 134 16.06 -16.17 21.08
C LEU A 134 14.93 -17.03 20.48
N THR A 135 13.71 -16.51 20.48
CA THR A 135 12.51 -17.25 20.08
C THR A 135 11.64 -16.35 19.23
N ASP A 136 11.03 -16.93 18.19
CA ASP A 136 10.07 -16.22 17.34
C ASP A 136 8.81 -15.87 18.15
N PRO A 137 8.51 -14.58 18.38
CA PRO A 137 7.33 -14.16 19.14
C PRO A 137 6.03 -14.38 18.37
N SER A 138 6.10 -14.80 17.10
CA SER A 138 4.97 -15.01 16.21
C SER A 138 3.86 -15.89 16.81
N SER A 139 4.21 -16.93 17.56
CA SER A 139 3.22 -17.85 18.16
C SER A 139 2.55 -17.32 19.41
N THR A 140 3.23 -16.52 20.23
CA THR A 140 2.74 -16.04 21.53
C THR A 140 1.95 -14.73 21.42
N ALA A 141 2.21 -13.94 20.37
CA ALA A 141 1.44 -12.72 20.07
C ALA A 141 -0.03 -12.99 19.68
N TYR A 142 -0.38 -14.24 19.40
CA TYR A 142 -1.72 -14.67 19.02
C TYR A 142 -2.71 -14.76 20.19
N ASP A 143 -2.30 -15.33 21.32
CA ASP A 143 -3.21 -15.66 22.42
C ASP A 143 -3.73 -14.43 23.17
N SER A 144 -3.00 -13.30 23.10
CA SER A 144 -3.39 -12.06 23.78
C SER A 144 -4.48 -11.24 23.07
N ARG A 145 -4.99 -11.71 21.92
CA ARG A 145 -5.90 -10.93 21.04
C ARG A 145 -7.39 -11.24 21.15
N ASP A 146 -7.80 -12.29 21.87
CA ASP A 146 -9.25 -12.54 22.03
C ASP A 146 -9.92 -11.49 22.94
N ASP A 147 -9.18 -10.88 23.86
CA ASP A 147 -9.77 -10.01 24.89
C ASP A 147 -10.05 -8.56 24.40
N ASN A 148 -9.31 -8.08 23.41
CA ASN A 148 -9.47 -6.72 22.86
C ASN A 148 -10.32 -6.63 21.58
N ARG A 149 -10.83 -7.78 21.09
CA ARG A 149 -11.66 -7.87 19.88
C ARG A 149 -13.01 -7.15 19.99
N SER A 150 -13.45 -6.85 21.22
CA SER A 150 -14.74 -6.23 21.52
C SER A 150 -14.77 -4.70 21.37
N LYS A 151 -13.62 -4.02 21.28
CA LYS A 151 -13.55 -2.54 21.36
C LYS A 151 -13.26 -1.82 20.03
N VAL A 152 -12.94 -2.53 18.96
CA VAL A 152 -12.62 -1.92 17.66
C VAL A 152 -13.81 -2.04 16.73
N SER A 153 -14.42 -0.90 16.39
CA SER A 153 -15.41 -0.80 15.31
C SER A 153 -14.88 -1.50 14.07
N ARG A 154 -15.64 -2.45 13.54
CA ARG A 154 -15.32 -3.29 12.39
C ARG A 154 -15.13 -2.43 11.13
N VAL A 155 -13.96 -1.83 10.98
CA VAL A 155 -13.49 -1.38 9.68
C VAL A 155 -12.88 -2.62 9.04
N ASP A 156 -13.63 -3.24 8.13
CA ASP A 156 -13.16 -4.38 7.35
C ASP A 156 -12.03 -3.90 6.43
N HIS A 157 -10.80 -3.88 6.94
CA HIS A 157 -9.62 -3.72 6.10
C HIS A 157 -9.35 -5.04 5.37
N PRO A 158 -9.28 -5.03 4.02
CA PRO A 158 -9.08 -6.25 3.21
C PRO A 158 -7.69 -6.88 3.36
N THR A 159 -6.80 -6.28 4.16
CA THR A 159 -5.41 -6.71 4.38
C THR A 159 -5.20 -7.51 5.67
N ARG A 160 -6.28 -8.00 6.31
CA ARG A 160 -6.16 -8.88 7.48
C ARG A 160 -5.56 -10.24 7.09
N THR A 161 -4.25 -10.31 7.06
CA THR A 161 -3.53 -11.58 7.00
C THR A 161 -3.89 -12.39 8.24
N ARG A 162 -4.58 -13.51 8.03
CA ARG A 162 -5.03 -14.41 9.11
C ARG A 162 -3.85 -15.11 9.80
N THR A 163 -2.69 -15.12 9.14
CA THR A 163 -1.42 -15.62 9.66
C THR A 163 -0.33 -14.57 9.57
N PRO A 164 0.47 -14.40 10.61
CA PRO A 164 1.23 -13.20 10.76
C PRO A 164 2.70 -13.60 10.61
N ARG A 165 3.46 -12.72 9.96
CA ARG A 165 4.76 -13.09 9.41
C ARG A 165 5.79 -12.12 9.93
N THR A 166 6.99 -12.65 10.20
CA THR A 166 8.16 -11.82 10.46
C THR A 166 8.34 -10.83 9.32
N PRO A 167 8.45 -9.52 9.60
CA PRO A 167 8.62 -8.51 8.56
C PRO A 167 9.94 -8.71 7.81
N TYR A 168 9.95 -8.36 6.54
CA TYR A 168 11.19 -8.40 5.75
C TYR A 168 12.06 -7.19 6.04
N PHE A 169 13.33 -7.39 6.38
CA PHE A 169 14.29 -6.31 6.52
C PHE A 169 15.08 -6.09 5.23
N TYR A 170 15.22 -4.83 4.84
CA TYR A 170 16.11 -4.40 3.76
C TYR A 170 16.58 -2.97 4.01
N TRP A 171 17.47 -2.44 3.16
CA TRP A 171 17.88 -1.04 3.27
C TRP A 171 17.94 -0.35 1.91
N LEU A 172 17.78 0.98 1.93
CA LEU A 172 17.89 1.84 0.75
C LEU A 172 19.15 2.73 0.84
N PRO A 173 19.97 2.83 -0.23
CA PRO A 173 21.16 3.65 -0.23
C PRO A 173 20.85 5.15 -0.24
N LYS A 174 21.40 5.88 0.73
CA LYS A 174 21.33 7.35 0.81
C LYS A 174 22.46 7.97 -0.03
N ILE A 175 22.39 7.83 -1.36
CA ILE A 175 23.42 8.31 -2.30
C ILE A 175 23.74 9.81 -2.20
N HIS A 176 22.85 10.60 -1.59
CA HIS A 176 23.03 12.02 -1.33
C HIS A 176 23.87 12.35 -0.08
N LYS A 177 24.41 11.34 0.62
CA LYS A 177 25.16 11.52 1.89
C LYS A 177 26.65 11.18 1.80
N GLY A 178 27.10 10.48 0.75
CA GLY A 178 28.51 10.12 0.58
C GLY A 178 28.71 8.84 -0.22
N ILE A 179 29.98 8.48 -0.42
CA ILE A 179 30.42 7.24 -1.07
C ILE A 179 31.43 6.55 -0.11
N PRO A 180 31.20 5.28 0.29
CA PRO A 180 30.01 4.49 -0.01
C PRO A 180 28.74 5.05 0.67
N PRO A 181 27.54 4.89 0.07
CA PRO A 181 26.33 5.49 0.58
C PRO A 181 25.86 4.79 1.87
N PRO A 182 25.55 5.53 2.94
CA PRO A 182 25.01 4.93 4.15
C PRO A 182 23.60 4.36 3.90
N GLY A 183 23.28 3.24 4.54
CA GLY A 183 21.97 2.62 4.39
C GLY A 183 20.85 3.27 5.21
N ARG A 184 19.63 3.28 4.67
CA ARG A 184 18.39 3.51 5.43
C ARG A 184 17.71 2.17 5.72
N PRO A 185 17.64 1.71 6.98
CA PRO A 185 16.95 0.46 7.30
C PRO A 185 15.44 0.61 7.07
N ILE A 186 14.82 -0.43 6.52
CA ILE A 186 13.38 -0.56 6.27
C ILE A 186 12.94 -1.94 6.76
N ALA A 187 11.89 -1.96 7.57
CA ALA A 187 11.17 -3.18 7.92
C ALA A 187 9.81 -3.18 7.20
N ASP A 188 9.62 -4.12 6.29
CA ASP A 188 8.39 -4.28 5.54
C ASP A 188 7.35 -5.02 6.38
N GLN A 189 6.36 -4.26 6.83
CA GLN A 189 5.27 -4.74 7.66
C GLN A 189 4.05 -5.22 6.86
N THR A 190 4.13 -5.34 5.53
CA THR A 190 2.98 -5.68 4.66
C THR A 190 2.31 -7.02 5.04
N ALA A 191 2.99 -7.91 5.75
CA ALA A 191 2.43 -9.15 6.29
C ALA A 191 2.57 -9.30 7.82
N ASP A 192 2.94 -8.22 8.51
CA ASP A 192 3.33 -8.20 9.92
C ASP A 192 2.13 -7.88 10.85
N TYR A 193 2.22 -8.40 12.09
CA TYR A 193 1.28 -8.21 13.20
C TYR A 193 0.98 -6.75 13.52
N THR A 194 1.91 -5.87 13.15
CA THR A 194 2.01 -4.49 13.63
C THR A 194 1.17 -3.52 12.83
N LEU A 195 0.69 -3.86 11.62
CA LEU A 195 -0.21 -2.97 10.88
C LEU A 195 -1.53 -2.71 11.64
N ASP A 196 -2.02 -3.68 12.41
CA ASP A 196 -3.20 -3.49 13.28
C ASP A 196 -2.88 -2.66 14.56
N CYS A 197 -1.61 -2.49 14.94
CA CYS A 197 -1.18 -1.77 16.15
C CYS A 197 -0.50 -0.41 15.88
N ALA A 198 0.07 -0.21 14.69
CA ALA A 198 0.77 1.02 14.28
C ALA A 198 -0.19 2.21 14.17
N PHE A 199 -1.48 1.96 13.95
CA PHE A 199 -2.52 3.00 14.04
C PHE A 199 -2.77 3.49 15.46
N PHE A 200 -2.30 2.77 16.50
CA PHE A 200 -2.69 3.09 17.86
C PHE A 200 -1.56 3.53 18.78
N HIS A 201 -0.30 3.13 18.59
CA HIS A 201 0.76 3.48 19.55
C HIS A 201 2.06 3.94 18.88
N GLY A 202 2.28 5.25 18.83
CA GLY A 202 3.54 5.90 18.46
C GLY A 202 4.69 5.72 19.47
N GLY A 203 4.71 4.61 20.24
CA GLY A 203 5.70 4.39 21.31
C GLY A 203 6.26 2.98 21.44
N VAL A 204 5.73 1.97 20.73
CA VAL A 204 6.09 0.55 20.96
C VAL A 204 6.78 -0.10 19.75
N LEU A 205 6.80 0.57 18.60
CA LEU A 205 7.37 0.08 17.33
C LEU A 205 8.88 -0.23 17.36
N SER A 206 9.57 0.05 18.47
CA SER A 206 11.03 -0.07 18.56
C SER A 206 11.55 -1.43 19.04
N ARG A 207 10.72 -2.39 19.49
CA ARG A 207 11.26 -3.53 20.28
C ARG A 207 11.28 -4.91 19.63
N HIS A 208 10.54 -5.19 18.57
CA HIS A 208 10.43 -6.58 18.12
C HIS A 208 10.38 -6.65 16.59
N ILE A 209 11.54 -6.55 15.97
CA ILE A 209 11.71 -6.82 14.55
C ILE A 209 12.86 -7.81 14.46
N LEU A 210 12.53 -9.01 13.96
CA LEU A 210 13.41 -10.06 13.42
C LEU A 210 13.71 -11.27 14.32
N SER A 211 13.00 -12.37 14.03
CA SER A 211 13.47 -13.74 14.22
C SER A 211 14.05 -14.29 12.92
N LYS A 212 15.16 -15.02 13.03
CA LYS A 212 16.01 -15.57 11.97
C LYS A 212 15.26 -16.43 10.93
N LYS A 213 15.57 -16.21 9.65
CA LYS A 213 16.03 -17.27 8.73
C LYS A 213 17.22 -16.72 7.93
N MET A 214 18.42 -17.21 8.24
CA MET A 214 19.60 -17.14 7.37
C MET A 214 19.66 -18.40 6.53
#